data_AF-A0AAU1EYT3-F1
#
_entry.id   AF-A0AAU1EYT3-F1
#
_cell.length_a   1.000
_cell.length_b   1.000
_cell.length_c   1.000
_cell.angle_alpha   90.00
_cell.angle_beta   90.00
_cell.angle_gamma   90.00
#
_symmetry.space_group_name_H-M   'P 1'
#
loop_
_entity.id
_entity.type
_entity.pdbx_description
1 polymer ?
#
loop_
_entity_poly.entity_id
_entity_poly.type
_entity_poly.pdbx_seq_one_letter_code
_entity_poly.pdbx_strand_id
1 'polypeptide(L)'
;MRTYIGNHEVVNAVEFEELALGFDELPLGFDRDLFCSPLMPESPEERAARLDVAREVILDLAEQGEGGDEVAAWDALYADALTRTVPFLRAAAGTGRDSGTGAAA
;
A
#
# COMPACT_ATOMS: atom_id res chain seq x y z
N MET A 1 -23.65 -8.89 4.31
CA MET A 1 -22.92 -8.72 5.58
C MET A 1 -22.86 -7.22 5.84
N ARG A 2 -23.16 -6.75 7.06
CA ARG A 2 -23.08 -5.31 7.40
C ARG A 2 -21.68 -5.01 7.90
N THR A 3 -21.08 -3.92 7.43
CA THR A 3 -19.74 -3.47 7.81
C THR A 3 -19.86 -2.22 8.66
N TYR A 4 -19.11 -2.16 9.76
CA TYR A 4 -19.13 -1.03 10.69
C TYR A 4 -17.70 -0.55 10.94
N ILE A 5 -17.53 0.77 11.00
CA ILE A 5 -16.31 1.43 11.46
C ILE A 5 -16.70 2.29 12.66
N GLY A 6 -16.17 1.94 13.84
CA GLY A 6 -16.67 2.50 15.11
C GLY A 6 -18.15 2.19 15.31
N ASN A 7 -18.97 3.23 15.42
CA ASN A 7 -20.44 3.12 15.56
C ASN A 7 -21.20 3.46 14.26
N HIS A 8 -20.50 3.62 13.13
CA HIS A 8 -21.10 4.00 11.85
C HIS A 8 -21.27 2.77 10.93
N GLU A 9 -22.46 2.60 10.36
CA GLU A 9 -22.72 1.57 9.33
C GLU A 9 -22.24 2.07 7.99
N VAL A 10 -21.44 1.25 7.30
CA VAL A 10 -20.94 1.56 5.96
C VAL A 10 -22.02 1.24 4.94
N VAL A 11 -22.52 2.26 4.24
CA VAL A 11 -23.60 2.19 3.25
C VAL A 11 -23.04 1.98 1.84
N ASN A 12 -21.84 2.50 1.54
CA ASN A 12 -21.19 2.32 0.23
C ASN A 12 -19.66 2.24 0.31
N ALA A 13 -19.00 1.94 -0.82
CA ALA A 13 -17.56 1.73 -0.88
C ALA A 13 -16.74 3.03 -0.69
N VAL A 14 -17.27 4.19 -1.11
CA VAL A 14 -16.60 5.48 -0.92
C VAL A 14 -16.59 5.81 0.56
N GLU A 15 -17.76 5.75 1.21
CA GLU A 15 -17.90 5.97 2.65
C GLU A 15 -17.05 5.01 3.49
N PHE A 16 -16.84 3.77 3.02
CA PHE A 16 -15.92 2.84 3.67
C PHE A 16 -14.49 3.42 3.73
N GLU A 17 -14.00 3.93 2.60
CA GLU A 17 -12.66 4.51 2.50
C GLU A 17 -12.55 5.77 3.36
N GLU A 18 -13.55 6.64 3.32
CA GLU A 18 -13.60 7.86 4.14
C GLU A 18 -13.51 7.55 5.64
N LEU A 19 -14.35 6.61 6.11
CA LEU A 19 -14.37 6.22 7.52
C LEU A 19 -13.11 5.46 7.95
N ALA A 20 -12.49 4.71 7.05
CA ALA A 20 -11.27 3.94 7.35
C ALA A 20 -10.01 4.81 7.35
N LEU A 21 -9.95 5.81 6.46
CA LEU A 21 -8.77 6.64 6.22
C LEU A 21 -8.85 7.99 6.94
N GLY A 22 -10.06 8.47 7.25
CA GLY A 22 -10.30 9.77 7.89
C GLY A 22 -10.29 10.97 6.93
N PHE A 23 -10.43 10.74 5.62
CA PHE A 23 -10.43 11.79 4.59
C PHE A 23 -11.50 11.52 3.53
N ASP A 24 -12.23 12.56 3.12
CA ASP A 24 -13.28 12.48 2.08
C ASP A 24 -12.70 12.14 0.70
N GLU A 25 -11.46 12.57 0.44
CA GLU A 25 -10.70 12.27 -0.77
C GLU A 25 -9.23 12.01 -0.37
N LEU A 26 -8.57 11.07 -1.05
CA LEU A 26 -7.12 10.90 -0.91
C LEU A 26 -6.42 12.22 -1.26
N PRO A 27 -5.40 12.66 -0.49
CA PRO A 27 -4.65 13.85 -0.82
C PRO A 27 -4.16 13.78 -2.27
N LEU A 28 -4.43 14.82 -3.05
CA LEU A 28 -3.98 14.93 -4.43
C LEU A 28 -2.45 14.74 -4.47
N GLY A 29 -2.00 13.64 -5.08
CA GLY A 29 -0.59 13.25 -5.16
C GLY A 29 -0.19 12.07 -4.27
N PHE A 30 -1.08 11.52 -3.45
CA PHE A 30 -0.77 10.32 -2.66
C PHE A 30 -0.96 9.04 -3.48
N ASP A 31 0.09 8.62 -4.19
CA ASP A 31 0.10 7.36 -4.94
C ASP A 31 0.44 6.18 -4.01
N ARG A 32 -0.57 5.65 -3.33
CA ARG A 32 -0.41 4.49 -2.46
C ARG A 32 0.02 3.25 -3.23
N ASP A 33 -0.42 3.11 -4.47
CA ASP A 33 -0.12 1.96 -5.33
C ASP A 33 1.31 1.99 -5.88
N LEU A 34 1.95 3.16 -5.93
CA LEU A 34 3.38 3.29 -6.19
C LEU A 34 4.20 2.58 -5.12
N PHE A 35 3.92 2.87 -3.85
CA PHE A 35 4.70 2.34 -2.72
C PHE A 35 4.23 0.94 -2.29
N CYS A 36 2.92 0.70 -2.27
CA CYS A 36 2.37 -0.61 -1.97
C CYS A 36 2.51 -1.56 -3.15
N SER A 37 2.49 -2.86 -2.87
CA SER A 37 2.22 -3.82 -3.94
C SER A 37 0.80 -3.60 -4.49
N PRO A 38 0.57 -3.55 -5.81
CA PRO A 38 -0.78 -3.49 -6.35
C PRO A 38 -1.59 -4.74 -6.00
N LEU A 39 -2.92 -4.59 -5.96
CA LEU A 39 -3.86 -5.71 -5.76
C LEU A 39 -3.88 -6.66 -6.96
N MET A 40 -3.70 -6.10 -8.17
CA MET A 40 -3.60 -6.88 -9.40
C MET A 40 -2.15 -7.34 -9.63
N PRO A 41 -1.94 -8.51 -10.24
CA PRO A 41 -0.60 -8.98 -10.57
C PRO A 41 0.06 -8.04 -11.58
N GLU A 42 1.23 -7.53 -11.19
CA GLU A 42 2.18 -6.81 -12.05
C GLU A 42 3.14 -7.82 -12.71
N SER A 43 3.53 -7.53 -13.94
CA SER A 43 4.66 -8.20 -14.60
C SER A 43 5.98 -7.88 -13.88
N PRO A 44 7.03 -8.71 -14.04
CA PRO A 44 8.35 -8.42 -13.48
C PRO A 44 8.90 -7.05 -13.90
N GLU A 45 8.64 -6.64 -15.13
CA GLU A 45 9.08 -5.36 -15.70
C GLU A 45 8.31 -4.18 -15.07
N GLU A 46 6.99 -4.29 -14.95
CA GLU A 46 6.15 -3.28 -14.28
C GLU A 46 6.55 -3.14 -12.80
N ARG A 47 6.82 -4.27 -12.13
CA ARG A 47 7.31 -4.28 -10.76
C ARG A 47 8.66 -3.57 -10.64
N ALA A 48 9.59 -3.84 -11.55
CA ALA A 48 10.90 -3.22 -11.54
C ALA A 48 10.78 -1.70 -11.73
N ALA A 49 9.98 -1.27 -12.71
CA ALA A 49 9.73 0.15 -12.98
C ALA A 49 9.09 0.86 -11.77
N ARG A 50 8.04 0.26 -11.18
CA ARG A 50 7.38 0.81 -9.98
C ARG A 50 8.37 0.96 -8.82
N LEU A 51 9.17 -0.07 -8.55
CA LEU A 51 10.16 -0.02 -7.47
C LEU A 51 11.27 1.00 -7.74
N ASP A 52 11.59 1.28 -9.00
CA ASP A 52 12.56 2.31 -9.37
C ASP A 52 12.05 3.70 -9.07
N VAL A 53 10.85 4.01 -9.57
CA VAL A 53 10.18 5.29 -9.30
C VAL A 53 9.94 5.48 -7.81
N ALA A 54 9.52 4.43 -7.08
CA ALA A 54 9.32 4.51 -5.63
C ALA A 54 10.62 4.87 -4.88
N ARG A 55 11.78 4.36 -5.32
CA ARG A 55 13.08 4.71 -4.73
C ARG A 55 13.46 6.16 -4.99
N GLU A 56 13.26 6.62 -6.23
CA GLU A 56 13.55 8.01 -6.61
C GLU A 56 12.69 8.99 -5.79
N VAL A 57 11.39 8.73 -5.67
CA VAL A 57 10.49 9.61 -4.91
C VAL A 57 10.86 9.65 -3.42
N ILE A 58 11.22 8.52 -2.81
CA ILE A 58 11.66 8.49 -1.40
C ILE A 58 12.96 9.30 -1.22
N LEU A 59 13.89 9.21 -2.17
CA LEU A 59 15.13 9.98 -2.14
C LEU A 59 14.84 11.49 -2.24
N ASP A 60 14.01 11.90 -3.20
CA ASP A 60 13.62 13.29 -3.39
C ASP A 60 12.96 13.88 -2.13
N LEU A 61 12.05 13.12 -1.49
CA LEU A 61 11.41 13.53 -0.23
C LEU A 61 12.42 13.64 0.92
N ALA A 62 13.39 12.73 0.99
CA ALA A 62 14.45 12.77 2.00
C ALA A 62 15.36 14.00 1.81
N GLU A 63 15.75 14.32 0.56
CA GLU A 63 16.53 15.52 0.23
C GLU A 63 15.79 16.81 0.59
N GLN A 64 14.47 16.86 0.35
CA GLN A 64 13.63 17.99 0.78
C GLN A 64 13.58 18.11 2.31
N GLY A 65 13.51 16.98 3.02
CA GLY A 65 13.61 16.91 4.46
C GLY A 65 14.93 17.44 5.02
N GLU A 66 16.05 17.05 4.40
CA GLU A 66 17.38 17.60 4.71
C GLU A 66 17.46 19.11 4.43
N GLY A 67 16.72 19.59 3.43
CA GLY A 67 16.52 21.01 3.10
C GLY A 67 15.66 21.79 4.10
N GLY A 68 15.07 21.13 5.11
CA GLY A 68 14.29 21.75 6.17
C GLY A 68 12.76 21.61 6.02
N ASP A 69 12.28 20.83 5.04
CA ASP A 69 10.86 20.49 4.94
C ASP A 69 10.52 19.31 5.86
N GLU A 70 10.03 19.61 7.07
CA GLU A 70 9.67 18.58 8.05
C GLU A 70 8.56 17.64 7.54
N VAL A 71 7.63 18.13 6.72
CA VAL A 71 6.55 17.30 6.17
C VAL A 71 7.13 16.29 5.18
N ALA A 72 8.01 16.74 4.28
CA ALA A 72 8.68 15.84 3.33
C ALA A 72 9.53 14.76 4.05
N ALA A 73 10.17 15.12 5.18
CA ALA A 73 10.90 14.15 6.00
C ALA A 73 9.97 13.05 6.58
N TRP A 74 8.80 13.43 7.07
CA TRP A 74 7.79 12.46 7.55
C TRP A 74 7.22 11.62 6.40
N ASP A 75 6.98 12.25 5.25
CA ASP A 75 6.47 11.58 4.06
C ASP A 75 7.47 10.54 3.53
N ALA A 76 8.78 10.83 3.53
CA ALA A 76 9.82 9.87 3.15
C ALA A 76 9.81 8.62 4.04
N LEU A 77 9.72 8.81 5.36
CA LEU A 77 9.64 7.70 6.32
C LEU A 77 8.36 6.87 6.13
N TYR A 78 7.24 7.54 5.86
CA TYR A 78 5.98 6.86 5.64
C TYR A 78 5.97 6.08 4.32
N ALA A 79 6.47 6.67 3.24
CA ALA A 79 6.61 6.03 1.93
C ALA A 79 7.52 4.79 2.00
N ASP A 80 8.68 4.88 2.65
CA ASP A 80 9.57 3.73 2.88
C ASP A 80 8.85 2.60 3.65
N ALA A 81 8.09 2.95 4.70
CA ALA A 81 7.30 1.97 5.44
C ALA A 81 6.25 1.27 4.55
N LEU A 82 5.59 1.99 3.65
CA LEU A 82 4.61 1.42 2.71
C LEU A 82 5.24 0.42 1.74
N THR A 83 6.49 0.61 1.31
CA THR A 83 7.19 -0.36 0.43
C THR A 83 7.33 -1.76 1.03
N ARG A 84 7.25 -1.86 2.36
CA ARG A 84 7.34 -3.13 3.11
C ARG A 84 5.98 -3.75 3.37
N THR A 85 4.89 -3.06 3.00
CA THR A 85 3.53 -3.56 3.16
C THR A 85 3.06 -4.28 1.91
N VAL A 86 2.40 -5.42 2.10
CA VAL A 86 1.76 -6.18 1.02
C VAL A 86 0.26 -6.26 1.31
N PRO A 87 -0.61 -6.08 0.30
CA PRO A 87 -2.04 -6.28 0.49
C PRO A 87 -2.31 -7.69 1.03
N PHE A 88 -3.17 -7.77 2.05
CA PHE A 88 -3.49 -9.02 2.73
C PHE A 88 -3.96 -10.12 1.75
N LEU A 89 -4.76 -9.77 0.75
CA LEU A 89 -5.24 -10.70 -0.28
C LEU A 89 -4.08 -11.33 -1.08
N ARG A 90 -3.01 -10.57 -1.37
CA ARG A 90 -1.81 -11.07 -2.05
C ARG A 90 -0.98 -11.98 -1.14
N ALA A 91 -0.85 -11.61 0.14
CA ALA A 91 -0.17 -12.44 1.14
C ALA A 91 -0.86 -13.80 1.30
N ALA A 92 -2.19 -13.81 1.42
CA ALA A 92 -3.00 -15.02 1.52
C ALA A 92 -2.85 -15.93 0.29
N ALA A 93 -2.85 -15.36 -0.92
CA ALA A 93 -2.67 -16.11 -2.18
C ALA A 93 -1.30 -16.80 -2.29
N GLY A 94 -0.25 -16.25 -1.65
CA GLY A 94 1.07 -16.89 -1.59
C GLY A 94 1.09 -18.14 -0.70
N THR A 95 0.36 -18.10 0.42
CA THR A 95 0.32 -19.20 1.41
C THR A 95 -0.53 -20.41 0.98
N GLY A 96 -1.45 -20.24 0.03
CA GLY A 96 -2.35 -21.31 -0.43
C GLY A 96 -1.73 -22.34 -1.39
N ARG A 97 -0.42 -22.27 -1.68
CA ARG A 97 0.25 -23.18 -2.64
C ARG A 97 1.05 -24.31 -2.01
N ASP A 98 1.18 -24.36 -0.68
CA ASP A 98 1.84 -25.48 0.01
C ASP A 98 0.85 -26.60 0.37
N SER A 99 0.13 -27.12 -0.63
CA SER A 99 -0.48 -28.45 -0.49
C SER A 99 0.59 -29.50 -0.77
N GLY A 100 1.45 -29.73 0.22
CA GLY A 100 2.41 -30.82 0.24
C GLY A 100 1.69 -32.15 0.01
N THR A 101 1.79 -32.68 -1.21
CA THR A 101 1.40 -34.06 -1.51
C THR A 101 2.53 -34.97 -1.04
N GLY A 102 2.57 -35.22 0.26
CA GLY A 102 3.25 -36.39 0.81
C GLY A 102 2.35 -37.60 0.62
N ALA A 103 2.38 -38.21 -0.56
CA ALA A 103 1.76 -39.51 -0.79
C ALA A 103 2.80 -40.60 -0.50
N ALA A 104 2.67 -41.20 0.68
CA ALA A 104 3.25 -42.51 0.98
C ALA A 104 2.53 -43.58 0.14
N ALA A 105 3.31 -44.42 -0.55
CA ALA A 105 3.01 -45.81 -0.88
C ALA A 105 4.31 -46.52 -1.31
#